data_AF-A0A656JQ54-F1
#
_entry.id   AF-A0A656JQ54-F1
#
_cell.length_a   1.000
_cell.length_b   1.000
_cell.length_c   1.000
_cell.angle_alpha   90.00
_cell.angle_beta   90.00
_cell.angle_gamma   90.00
#
_symmetry.space_group_name_H-M   'P 1'
#
loop_
_entity.id
_entity.type
_entity.pdbx_description
1 polymer ?
#
loop_
_entity_poly.entity_id
_entity_poly.type
_entity_poly.pdbx_seq_one_letter_code
_entity_poly.pdbx_strand_id
1 'polypeptide(L)'
;SQLQLNTALNATPGTRQADAPTLPAIRPGKRWSTEASSSSEDAVLVFCPAPTASVEDEASWRLLAHLLQAPFYQRLRVELQLGYAVFSGIRQIAGRTGLLFGVQSPTCSTDQLVQHIEAFIGRLPALIDNVDLPEQIRVLSAQFDAASLPDQQQADMHWHAHLAGHQENHLQALQRVLSNLDTHSLLATVNQLINATGGWLIVANRPASAAIPLSLPER
;
A
#
# COMPACT_ATOMS: atom_id res chain seq x y z
N SER A 1 10.01 -36.75 5.52
CA SER A 1 8.57 -37.04 5.33
C SER A 1 7.73 -36.06 6.14
N GLN A 2 6.47 -35.81 5.76
CA GLN A 2 5.58 -34.84 6.43
C GLN A 2 5.46 -35.07 7.96
N LEU A 3 5.61 -36.33 8.38
CA LEU A 3 5.67 -36.73 9.79
C LEU A 3 6.87 -36.13 10.53
N GLN A 4 8.07 -36.18 9.94
CA GLN A 4 9.30 -35.63 10.55
C GLN A 4 9.22 -34.11 10.68
N LEU A 5 8.61 -33.43 9.71
CA LEU A 5 8.38 -31.99 9.76
C LEU A 5 7.43 -31.63 10.90
N ASN A 6 6.30 -32.34 11.03
CA ASN A 6 5.35 -32.13 12.12
C ASN A 6 5.98 -32.40 13.49
N THR A 7 6.81 -33.43 13.63
CA THR A 7 7.53 -33.70 14.88
C THR A 7 8.49 -32.57 15.23
N ALA A 8 9.25 -32.06 14.26
CA ALA A 8 10.15 -30.93 14.48
C ALA A 8 9.38 -29.65 14.86
N LEU A 9 8.28 -29.35 14.18
CA LEU A 9 7.43 -28.18 14.47
C LEU A 9 6.81 -28.27 15.87
N ASN A 10 6.34 -29.44 16.29
CA ASN A 10 5.79 -29.63 17.65
C ASN A 10 6.82 -29.44 18.77
N ALA A 11 8.13 -29.53 18.45
CA ALA A 11 9.20 -29.27 19.40
C ALA A 11 9.61 -27.79 19.47
N THR A 12 9.09 -26.93 18.58
CA THR A 12 9.39 -25.49 18.59
C THR A 12 8.57 -24.76 19.64
N PRO A 13 9.13 -23.73 20.32
CA PRO A 13 8.40 -22.95 21.30
C PRO A 13 7.28 -22.15 20.64
N GLY A 14 6.10 -22.12 21.29
CA GLY A 14 4.90 -21.43 20.81
C GLY A 14 3.71 -22.37 20.70
N THR A 15 2.53 -21.79 20.49
CA THR A 15 1.31 -22.55 20.21
C THR A 15 0.97 -22.43 18.74
N ARG A 16 0.73 -23.57 18.08
CA ARG A 16 0.26 -23.58 16.69
C ARG A 16 -1.02 -22.76 16.58
N GLN A 17 -0.99 -21.74 15.74
CA GLN A 17 -2.20 -21.05 15.33
C GLN A 17 -2.93 -21.92 14.30
N ALA A 18 -4.11 -22.41 14.67
CA ALA A 18 -4.95 -23.23 13.78
C ALA A 18 -5.90 -22.36 12.94
N ASP A 19 -6.26 -21.19 13.46
CA ASP A 19 -7.21 -20.28 12.83
C ASP A 19 -6.52 -19.38 11.80
N ALA A 20 -7.27 -19.02 10.76
CA ALA A 20 -6.81 -18.08 9.76
C ALA A 20 -6.44 -16.72 10.41
N PRO A 21 -5.44 -16.01 9.88
CA PRO A 21 -5.09 -14.68 10.36
C PRO A 21 -6.30 -13.74 10.34
N THR A 22 -6.55 -13.04 11.44
CA THR A 22 -7.60 -12.01 11.50
C THR A 22 -7.04 -10.68 11.04
N LEU A 23 -7.63 -10.11 10.00
CA LEU A 23 -7.19 -8.82 9.47
C LEU A 23 -7.66 -7.65 10.35
N PRO A 24 -6.82 -6.61 10.51
CA PRO A 24 -7.25 -5.38 11.18
C PRO A 24 -8.45 -4.75 10.48
N ALA A 25 -9.37 -4.20 11.28
CA ALA A 25 -10.50 -3.43 10.77
C ALA A 25 -10.04 -2.16 10.06
N ILE A 26 -10.62 -1.88 8.90
CA ILE A 26 -10.44 -0.61 8.20
C ILE A 26 -11.21 0.51 8.90
N ARG A 27 -10.74 1.74 8.74
CA ARG A 27 -11.36 2.94 9.32
C ARG A 27 -11.41 4.02 8.25
N PRO A 28 -12.55 4.22 7.57
CA PRO A 28 -12.67 5.24 6.54
C PRO A 28 -12.28 6.64 7.03
N GLY A 29 -11.85 7.49 6.10
CA GLY A 29 -11.37 8.83 6.39
C GLY A 29 -9.89 8.89 6.78
N LYS A 30 -9.43 10.08 7.18
CA LYS A 30 -8.02 10.34 7.47
C LYS A 30 -7.80 10.40 8.98
N ARG A 31 -6.80 9.67 9.45
CA ARG A 31 -6.48 9.54 10.88
C ARG A 31 -5.00 9.82 11.10
N TRP A 32 -4.74 10.76 11.99
CA TRP A 32 -3.38 11.16 12.36
C TRP A 32 -2.89 10.36 13.56
N SER A 33 -1.61 10.02 13.55
CA SER A 33 -0.85 9.49 14.67
C SER A 33 0.48 10.22 14.74
N THR A 34 0.94 10.52 15.95
CA THR A 34 2.21 11.21 16.16
C THR A 34 3.21 10.27 16.80
N GLU A 35 4.33 10.07 16.11
CA GLU A 35 5.47 9.29 16.61
C GLU A 35 6.66 10.23 16.76
N ALA A 36 6.88 10.73 17.98
CA ALA A 36 7.88 11.75 18.23
C ALA A 36 9.29 11.27 17.80
N SER A 37 10.02 12.18 17.15
CA SER A 37 11.40 11.94 16.72
C SER A 37 12.30 13.09 17.17
N SER A 38 13.55 12.76 17.53
CA SER A 38 14.60 13.73 17.83
C SER A 38 15.17 14.44 16.60
N SER A 39 14.76 14.03 15.38
CA SER A 39 15.14 14.73 14.15
C SER A 39 14.62 16.17 14.16
N SER A 40 15.45 17.10 13.71
CA SER A 40 15.04 18.49 13.46
C SER A 40 14.16 18.64 12.22
N GLU A 41 14.18 17.66 11.33
CA GLU A 41 13.41 17.65 10.09
C GLU A 41 12.00 17.09 10.32
N ASP A 42 11.06 17.51 9.48
CA ASP A 42 9.68 17.01 9.52
C ASP A 42 9.51 15.84 8.56
N ALA A 43 8.78 14.81 9.01
CA ALA A 43 8.61 13.57 8.28
C ALA A 43 7.21 13.01 8.44
N VAL A 44 6.69 12.45 7.35
CA VAL A 44 5.38 11.81 7.30
C VAL A 44 5.43 10.48 6.57
N LEU A 45 4.68 9.52 7.09
CA LEU A 45 4.29 8.28 6.42
C LEU A 45 2.77 8.27 6.28
N VAL A 46 2.27 8.03 5.07
CA VAL A 46 0.84 7.92 4.80
C VAL A 46 0.56 6.53 4.25
N PHE A 47 -0.12 5.70 5.05
CA PHE A 47 -0.56 4.37 4.65
C PHE A 47 -2.05 4.38 4.27
N CYS A 48 -2.33 4.01 3.03
CA CYS A 48 -3.66 3.94 2.46
C CYS A 48 -4.00 2.46 2.14
N PRO A 49 -4.58 1.70 3.08
CA PRO A 49 -4.98 0.32 2.86
C PRO A 49 -6.00 0.19 1.72
N ALA A 50 -5.95 -0.96 1.06
CA ALA A 50 -7.02 -1.43 0.19
C ALA A 50 -8.34 -1.52 1.00
N PRO A 51 -9.50 -1.19 0.39
CA PRO A 51 -10.77 -1.12 1.10
C PRO A 51 -11.26 -2.50 1.56
N THR A 52 -10.91 -3.57 0.83
CA THR A 52 -11.18 -4.94 1.26
C THR A 52 -9.92 -5.82 1.20
N ALA A 53 -10.09 -7.11 1.51
CA ALA A 53 -9.05 -8.14 1.33
C ALA A 53 -9.28 -8.95 0.05
N SER A 54 -10.04 -8.42 -0.92
CA SER A 54 -10.28 -9.09 -2.19
C SER A 54 -9.02 -9.07 -3.05
N VAL A 55 -8.92 -10.03 -3.96
CA VAL A 55 -7.82 -10.08 -4.94
C VAL A 55 -7.94 -8.93 -5.94
N GLU A 56 -9.17 -8.49 -6.21
CA GLU A 56 -9.53 -7.34 -7.03
C GLU A 56 -8.94 -6.03 -6.48
N ASP A 57 -9.13 -5.77 -5.19
CA ASP A 57 -8.57 -4.57 -4.55
C ASP A 57 -7.05 -4.68 -4.46
N GLU A 58 -6.50 -5.86 -4.16
CA GLU A 58 -5.05 -6.07 -4.15
C GLU A 58 -4.42 -5.79 -5.52
N ALA A 59 -4.97 -6.36 -6.59
CA ALA A 59 -4.50 -6.16 -7.96
C ALA A 59 -4.50 -4.67 -8.33
N SER A 60 -5.61 -3.99 -8.04
CA SER A 60 -5.79 -2.57 -8.34
C SER A 60 -4.82 -1.71 -7.55
N TRP A 61 -4.62 -2.00 -6.25
CA TRP A 61 -3.63 -1.30 -5.42
C TRP A 61 -2.19 -1.54 -5.88
N ARG A 62 -1.85 -2.78 -6.28
CA ARG A 62 -0.51 -3.10 -6.84
C ARG A 62 -0.27 -2.37 -8.15
N LEU A 63 -1.27 -2.31 -9.03
CA LEU A 63 -1.18 -1.56 -10.28
C LEU A 63 -1.02 -0.07 -10.00
N LEU A 64 -1.81 0.52 -9.09
CA LEU A 64 -1.60 1.91 -8.68
C LEU A 64 -0.20 2.15 -8.15
N ALA A 65 0.31 1.30 -7.26
CA ALA A 65 1.66 1.41 -6.70
C ALA A 65 2.74 1.41 -7.80
N HIS A 66 2.58 0.53 -8.79
CA HIS A 66 3.49 0.44 -9.94
C HIS A 66 3.48 1.74 -10.76
N LEU A 67 2.30 2.28 -11.05
CA LEU A 67 2.13 3.49 -11.85
C LEU A 67 2.61 4.76 -11.13
N LEU A 68 2.40 4.85 -9.82
CA LEU A 68 2.66 6.09 -9.07
C LEU A 68 4.13 6.26 -8.65
N GLN A 69 4.93 5.20 -8.65
CA GLN A 69 6.27 5.22 -8.06
C GLN A 69 7.16 6.30 -8.70
N ALA A 70 7.27 6.29 -10.03
CA ALA A 70 8.09 7.27 -10.75
C ALA A 70 7.47 8.69 -10.74
N PRO A 71 6.18 8.89 -11.05
CA PRO A 71 5.55 10.22 -10.98
C PRO A 71 5.59 10.87 -9.60
N PHE A 72 5.43 10.08 -8.53
CA PHE A 72 5.49 10.60 -7.15
C PHE A 72 6.90 11.10 -6.83
N TYR A 73 7.92 10.31 -7.16
CA TYR A 73 9.31 10.71 -6.98
C TYR A 73 9.64 11.95 -7.81
N GLN A 74 9.32 11.94 -9.10
CA GLN A 74 9.55 13.09 -9.99
C GLN A 74 8.91 14.37 -9.43
N ARG A 75 7.66 14.29 -8.99
CA ARG A 75 6.96 15.46 -8.47
C ARG A 75 7.55 15.97 -7.16
N LEU A 76 7.68 15.11 -6.15
CA LEU A 76 8.02 15.57 -4.80
C LEU A 76 9.52 15.78 -4.61
N ARG A 77 10.36 14.92 -5.21
CA ARG A 77 11.81 15.00 -5.07
C ARG A 77 12.44 15.94 -6.08
N VAL A 78 12.03 15.89 -7.35
CA VAL A 78 12.69 16.62 -8.44
C VAL A 78 12.08 18.00 -8.63
N GLU A 79 10.76 18.08 -8.81
CA GLU A 79 10.08 19.35 -9.13
C GLU A 79 9.86 20.24 -7.91
N LEU A 80 9.34 19.68 -6.82
CA LEU A 80 9.06 20.42 -5.59
C LEU A 80 10.26 20.48 -4.63
N GLN A 81 11.28 19.65 -4.85
CA GLN A 81 12.52 19.60 -4.06
C GLN A 81 12.27 19.47 -2.55
N LEU A 82 11.24 18.73 -2.15
CA LEU A 82 10.75 18.73 -0.77
C LEU A 82 11.72 18.08 0.22
N GLY A 83 12.60 17.19 -0.20
CA GLY A 83 13.62 16.65 0.71
C GLY A 83 14.39 15.48 0.14
N TYR A 84 15.23 14.86 0.98
CA TYR A 84 16.18 13.84 0.55
C TYR A 84 15.58 12.44 0.46
N ALA A 85 14.54 12.16 1.25
CA ALA A 85 13.86 10.88 1.28
C ALA A 85 12.40 11.06 0.81
N VAL A 86 12.12 10.58 -0.40
CA VAL A 86 10.79 10.52 -0.99
C VAL A 86 10.61 9.11 -1.53
N PHE A 87 9.61 8.39 -1.05
CA PHE A 87 9.29 7.07 -1.59
C PHE A 87 7.79 6.82 -1.62
N SER A 88 7.40 5.94 -2.52
CA SER A 88 6.05 5.40 -2.57
C SER A 88 6.09 3.95 -3.05
N GLY A 89 5.09 3.16 -2.67
CA GLY A 89 4.96 1.80 -3.16
C GLY A 89 3.94 0.97 -2.39
N ILE A 90 3.81 -0.29 -2.79
CA ILE A 90 2.91 -1.25 -2.14
C ILE A 90 3.55 -1.80 -0.86
N ARG A 91 2.76 -1.95 0.21
CA ARG A 91 3.16 -2.62 1.45
C ARG A 91 2.02 -3.49 1.96
N GLN A 92 2.38 -4.51 2.72
CA GLN A 92 1.43 -5.28 3.51
C GLN A 92 1.76 -5.09 4.98
N ILE A 93 0.80 -4.62 5.76
CA ILE A 93 0.97 -4.38 7.20
C ILE A 93 -0.10 -5.20 7.93
N ALA A 94 0.34 -6.14 8.77
CA ALA A 94 -0.54 -7.06 9.50
C ALA A 94 -1.59 -7.73 8.58
N GLY A 95 -1.12 -8.28 7.46
CA GLY A 95 -1.98 -8.93 6.48
C GLY A 95 -2.69 -7.97 5.51
N ARG A 96 -2.75 -6.66 5.79
CA ARG A 96 -3.48 -5.69 4.96
C ARG A 96 -2.58 -5.06 3.89
N THR A 97 -2.94 -5.27 2.62
CA THR A 97 -2.32 -4.59 1.48
C THR A 97 -2.69 -3.11 1.46
N GLY A 98 -1.74 -2.23 1.14
CA GLY A 98 -1.96 -0.79 1.01
C GLY A 98 -0.83 -0.04 0.32
N LEU A 99 -1.14 1.18 -0.12
CA LEU A 99 -0.13 2.11 -0.62
C LEU A 99 0.55 2.78 0.57
N LEU A 100 1.87 2.90 0.53
CA LEU A 100 2.65 3.67 1.49
C LEU A 100 3.35 4.80 0.76
N PHE A 101 3.16 6.02 1.25
CA PHE A 101 3.91 7.20 0.85
C PHE A 101 4.77 7.66 2.01
N GLY A 102 6.01 8.07 1.74
CA GLY A 102 6.91 8.60 2.75
C GLY A 102 7.67 9.80 2.23
N VAL A 103 7.69 10.87 3.04
CA VAL A 103 8.39 12.11 2.72
C VAL A 103 9.03 12.66 3.99
N GLN A 104 10.30 13.05 3.89
CA GLN A 104 11.02 13.79 4.92
C GLN A 104 11.60 15.06 4.32
N SER A 105 11.44 16.17 5.03
CA SER A 105 11.81 17.51 4.56
C SER A 105 12.47 18.35 5.65
N PRO A 106 13.55 19.07 5.33
CA PRO A 106 14.11 20.09 6.22
C PRO A 106 13.36 21.43 6.16
N THR A 107 12.46 21.64 5.19
CA THR A 107 11.87 22.96 4.89
C THR A 107 10.35 23.00 4.97
N CYS A 108 9.67 21.86 4.86
CA CYS A 108 8.22 21.77 4.87
C CYS A 108 7.73 21.10 6.15
N SER A 109 6.72 21.70 6.79
CA SER A 109 6.02 21.11 7.94
C SER A 109 5.29 19.81 7.58
N THR A 110 5.02 18.98 8.59
CA THR A 110 4.27 17.72 8.40
C THR A 110 2.92 17.92 7.71
N ASP A 111 2.21 19.01 8.01
CA ASP A 111 0.93 19.34 7.36
C ASP A 111 1.11 19.65 5.87
N GLN A 112 2.13 20.43 5.52
CA GLN A 112 2.46 20.73 4.11
C GLN A 112 2.85 19.47 3.35
N LEU A 113 3.60 18.56 3.99
CA LEU A 113 3.96 17.28 3.37
C LEU A 113 2.73 16.43 3.05
N VAL A 114 1.77 16.35 3.98
CA VAL A 114 0.49 15.65 3.74
C VAL A 114 -0.29 16.32 2.61
N GLN A 115 -0.38 17.65 2.59
CA GLN A 115 -1.04 18.39 1.51
C GLN A 115 -0.40 18.12 0.13
N HIS A 116 0.93 17.99 0.06
CA HIS A 116 1.61 17.64 -1.18
C HIS A 116 1.30 16.21 -1.64
N ILE A 117 1.19 15.26 -0.71
CA ILE A 117 0.77 13.88 -1.00
C ILE A 117 -0.68 13.87 -1.49
N GLU A 118 -1.59 14.59 -0.82
CA GLU A 118 -2.99 14.73 -1.22
C GLU A 118 -3.14 15.34 -2.61
N ALA A 119 -2.41 16.44 -2.89
CA ALA A 119 -2.41 17.09 -4.18
C ALA A 119 -1.81 16.22 -5.30
N PHE A 120 -0.88 15.33 -4.97
CA PHE A 120 -0.41 14.31 -5.90
C PHE A 120 -1.50 13.27 -6.19
N ILE A 121 -2.10 12.69 -5.14
CA ILE A 121 -3.15 11.69 -5.27
C ILE A 121 -4.36 12.23 -6.06
N GLY A 122 -4.75 13.48 -5.83
CA GLY A 122 -5.83 14.14 -6.56
C GLY A 122 -5.57 14.34 -8.06
N ARG A 123 -4.32 14.23 -8.52
CA ARG A 123 -3.94 14.31 -9.94
C ARG A 123 -3.85 12.95 -10.63
N LEU A 124 -4.01 11.85 -9.88
CA LEU A 124 -3.95 10.50 -10.43
C LEU A 124 -4.94 10.23 -11.56
N PRO A 125 -6.20 10.74 -11.55
CA PRO A 125 -7.12 10.50 -12.67
C PRO A 125 -6.52 10.95 -14.01
N ALA A 126 -5.98 12.17 -14.07
CA ALA A 126 -5.35 12.70 -15.27
C ALA A 126 -4.06 11.95 -15.66
N LEU A 127 -3.31 11.42 -14.68
CA LEU A 127 -2.13 10.59 -14.97
C LEU A 127 -2.54 9.26 -15.61
N ILE A 128 -3.58 8.61 -15.08
CA ILE A 128 -4.08 7.32 -15.58
C ILE A 128 -4.62 7.43 -17.00
N ASP A 129 -5.32 8.52 -17.33
CA ASP A 129 -5.87 8.75 -18.68
C ASP A 129 -4.79 8.77 -19.77
N ASN A 130 -3.52 9.03 -19.41
CA ASN A 130 -2.40 9.15 -20.34
C ASN A 130 -1.44 7.94 -20.33
N VAL A 131 -1.75 6.91 -19.53
CA VAL A 131 -0.89 5.72 -19.41
C VAL A 131 -1.29 4.64 -20.41
N ASP A 132 -0.29 3.98 -21.00
CA ASP A 132 -0.48 2.72 -21.73
C ASP A 132 -0.75 1.58 -20.72
N LEU A 133 -2.01 1.47 -20.29
CA LEU A 133 -2.40 0.55 -19.23
C LEU A 133 -2.10 -0.93 -19.56
N PRO A 134 -2.37 -1.43 -20.79
CA PRO A 134 -2.00 -2.80 -21.17
C PRO A 134 -0.50 -3.08 -20.99
N GLU A 135 0.37 -2.14 -21.36
CA GLU A 135 1.81 -2.29 -21.16
C GLU A 135 2.17 -2.39 -19.67
N GLN A 136 1.62 -1.52 -18.84
CA GLN A 136 1.91 -1.50 -17.40
C GLN A 136 1.38 -2.76 -16.70
N ILE A 137 0.21 -3.27 -17.10
CA ILE A 137 -0.33 -4.54 -16.62
C ILE A 137 0.62 -5.69 -17.00
N ARG A 138 1.15 -5.71 -18.22
CA ARG A 138 2.10 -6.74 -18.66
C ARG A 138 3.38 -6.72 -17.83
N VAL A 139 3.97 -5.54 -17.63
CA VAL A 139 5.19 -5.34 -16.83
C VAL A 139 4.98 -5.79 -15.39
N LEU A 140 3.86 -5.41 -14.77
CA LEU A 140 3.54 -5.82 -13.41
C LEU A 140 3.27 -7.33 -13.31
N SER A 141 2.51 -7.90 -14.26
CA SER A 141 2.14 -9.32 -14.25
C SER A 141 3.36 -10.25 -14.36
N ALA A 142 4.38 -9.83 -15.09
CA ALA A 142 5.65 -10.57 -15.22
C ALA A 142 6.37 -10.74 -13.87
N GLN A 143 6.15 -9.85 -12.90
CA GLN A 143 6.72 -9.96 -11.54
C GLN A 143 6.09 -11.09 -10.72
N PHE A 144 5.00 -11.68 -11.19
CA PHE A 144 4.27 -12.75 -10.50
C PHE A 144 4.39 -14.10 -11.23
N ASP A 145 5.22 -14.20 -12.27
CA ASP A 145 5.45 -15.46 -12.97
C ASP A 145 6.29 -16.41 -12.11
N ALA A 146 5.63 -17.42 -11.56
CA ALA A 146 6.24 -18.44 -10.71
C ALA A 146 7.43 -19.14 -11.39
N ALA A 147 7.42 -19.31 -12.73
CA ALA A 147 8.54 -19.94 -13.43
C ALA A 147 9.83 -19.11 -13.40
N SER A 148 9.72 -17.81 -13.14
CA SER A 148 10.83 -16.85 -13.16
C SER A 148 11.29 -16.39 -11.77
N LEU A 149 10.52 -16.70 -10.72
CA LEU A 149 10.74 -16.20 -9.37
C LEU A 149 11.71 -17.07 -8.57
N PRO A 150 12.71 -16.49 -7.87
CA PRO A 150 13.53 -17.23 -6.92
C PRO A 150 12.70 -17.83 -5.78
N ASP A 151 13.08 -19.01 -5.29
CA ASP A 151 12.36 -19.76 -4.23
C ASP A 151 12.04 -18.91 -2.99
N GLN A 152 12.99 -18.07 -2.56
CA GLN A 152 12.79 -17.19 -1.40
C GLN A 152 11.65 -16.19 -1.64
N GLN A 153 11.60 -15.59 -2.83
CA GLN A 153 10.57 -14.62 -3.18
C GLN A 153 9.21 -15.30 -3.31
N GLN A 154 9.16 -16.52 -3.83
CA GLN A 154 7.93 -17.32 -3.84
C GLN A 154 7.44 -17.61 -2.42
N ALA A 155 8.34 -18.05 -1.54
CA ALA A 155 8.01 -18.32 -0.14
C ALA A 155 7.47 -17.08 0.58
N ASP A 156 8.11 -15.93 0.38
CA ASP A 156 7.66 -14.65 0.93
C ASP A 156 6.27 -14.27 0.39
N MET A 157 6.01 -14.47 -0.90
CA MET A 157 4.70 -14.19 -1.51
C MET A 157 3.60 -15.12 -0.99
N HIS A 158 3.88 -16.41 -0.81
CA HIS A 158 2.95 -17.35 -0.20
C HIS A 158 2.66 -17.01 1.26
N TRP A 159 3.69 -16.61 2.01
CA TRP A 159 3.53 -16.17 3.39
C TRP A 159 2.67 -14.91 3.49
N HIS A 160 2.92 -13.92 2.63
CA HIS A 160 2.11 -12.70 2.52
C HIS A 160 0.65 -13.00 2.14
N ALA A 161 0.43 -13.91 1.18
CA ALA A 161 -0.92 -14.35 0.80
C ALA A 161 -1.64 -15.00 1.99
N HIS A 162 -0.96 -15.87 2.74
CA HIS A 162 -1.50 -16.49 3.95
C HIS A 162 -1.88 -15.44 5.00
N LEU A 163 -1.00 -14.48 5.30
CA LEU A 163 -1.27 -13.38 6.24
C LEU A 163 -2.46 -12.51 5.82
N ALA A 164 -2.71 -12.38 4.51
CA ALA A 164 -3.88 -11.70 3.96
C ALA A 164 -5.17 -12.55 3.97
N GLY A 165 -5.09 -13.83 4.35
CA GLY A 165 -6.22 -14.76 4.32
C GLY A 165 -6.52 -15.33 2.92
N HIS A 166 -5.60 -15.21 1.96
CA HIS A 166 -5.74 -15.78 0.63
C HIS A 166 -5.42 -17.27 0.58
N GLN A 167 -5.95 -17.94 -0.45
CA GLN A 167 -5.82 -19.38 -0.68
C GLN A 167 -4.56 -19.73 -1.50
N GLU A 168 -4.26 -21.03 -1.65
CA GLU A 168 -3.05 -21.54 -2.32
C GLU A 168 -2.90 -21.11 -3.79
N ASN A 169 -3.99 -20.74 -4.47
CA ASN A 169 -4.00 -20.29 -5.87
C ASN A 169 -3.98 -18.76 -6.03
N HIS A 170 -3.57 -18.02 -5.00
CA HIS A 170 -3.59 -16.56 -4.95
C HIS A 170 -2.88 -15.90 -6.13
N LEU A 171 -1.68 -16.37 -6.49
CA LEU A 171 -0.88 -15.73 -7.55
C LEU A 171 -1.55 -15.86 -8.92
N GLN A 172 -2.13 -17.02 -9.23
CA GLN A 172 -2.88 -17.19 -10.47
C GLN A 172 -4.17 -16.37 -10.47
N ALA A 173 -4.82 -16.21 -9.31
CA ALA A 173 -5.97 -15.32 -9.17
C ALA A 173 -5.58 -13.86 -9.41
N LEU A 174 -4.48 -13.41 -8.82
CA LEU A 174 -3.95 -12.05 -8.97
C LEU A 174 -3.61 -11.75 -10.43
N GLN A 175 -2.90 -12.65 -11.12
CA GLN A 175 -2.57 -12.48 -12.55
C GLN A 175 -3.83 -12.38 -13.42
N ARG A 176 -4.84 -13.21 -13.16
CA ARG A 176 -6.11 -13.19 -13.90
C ARG A 176 -6.88 -11.90 -13.70
N VAL A 177 -6.91 -11.40 -12.46
CA VAL A 177 -7.55 -10.13 -12.14
C VAL A 177 -6.80 -8.98 -12.82
N LEU A 178 -5.46 -8.94 -12.71
CA LEU A 178 -4.63 -7.93 -13.37
C LEU A 178 -4.88 -7.88 -14.87
N SER A 179 -4.98 -9.03 -15.56
CA SER A 179 -5.24 -9.07 -17.00
C SER A 179 -6.62 -8.54 -17.42
N ASN A 180 -7.56 -8.42 -16.48
CA ASN A 180 -8.92 -7.94 -16.71
C ASN A 180 -9.13 -6.49 -16.24
N LEU A 181 -8.12 -5.85 -15.64
CA LEU A 181 -8.21 -4.45 -15.24
C LEU A 181 -8.22 -3.55 -16.47
N ASP A 182 -9.02 -2.48 -16.37
CA ASP A 182 -9.16 -1.47 -17.40
C ASP A 182 -9.08 -0.06 -16.78
N THR A 183 -9.07 0.97 -17.63
CA THR A 183 -8.97 2.36 -17.17
C THR A 183 -10.14 2.74 -16.26
N HIS A 184 -11.36 2.25 -16.55
CA HIS A 184 -12.56 2.61 -15.80
C HIS A 184 -12.51 2.07 -14.35
N SER A 185 -12.20 0.78 -14.19
CA SER A 185 -12.03 0.12 -12.88
C SER A 185 -10.86 0.73 -12.09
N LEU A 186 -9.76 1.09 -12.76
CA LEU A 186 -8.64 1.75 -12.10
C LEU A 186 -9.00 3.18 -11.65
N LEU A 187 -9.78 3.94 -12.43
CA LEU A 187 -10.27 5.26 -12.02
C LEU A 187 -11.22 5.16 -10.82
N ALA A 188 -12.08 4.12 -10.76
CA ALA A 188 -12.90 3.85 -9.58
C ALA A 188 -12.04 3.58 -8.33
N THR A 189 -10.94 2.83 -8.50
CA THR A 189 -9.94 2.56 -7.44
C THR A 189 -9.29 3.85 -6.96
N VAL A 190 -8.92 4.76 -7.88
CA VAL A 190 -8.38 6.08 -7.52
C VAL A 190 -9.39 6.93 -6.76
N ASN A 191 -10.66 6.90 -7.14
CA ASN A 191 -11.70 7.60 -6.40
C ASN A 191 -11.83 7.08 -4.97
N GLN A 192 -11.73 5.76 -4.75
CA GLN A 192 -11.70 5.19 -3.39
C GLN A 192 -10.48 5.66 -2.59
N LEU A 193 -9.31 5.75 -3.24
CA LEU A 193 -8.09 6.27 -2.62
C LEU A 193 -8.25 7.75 -2.22
N ILE A 194 -8.73 8.60 -3.13
CA ILE A 194 -8.97 10.04 -2.91
C ILE A 194 -9.95 10.24 -1.75
N ASN A 195 -11.03 9.46 -1.72
CA ASN A 195 -12.07 9.56 -0.69
C ASN A 195 -11.70 8.86 0.62
N ALA A 196 -10.50 8.28 0.72
CA ALA A 196 -10.04 7.51 1.88
C ALA A 196 -11.04 6.42 2.30
N THR A 197 -11.62 5.69 1.33
CA THR A 197 -12.62 4.63 1.59
C THR A 197 -12.08 3.52 2.49
N GLY A 198 -10.86 3.04 2.23
CA GLY A 198 -10.15 2.10 3.13
C GLY A 198 -9.55 2.77 4.38
N GLY A 199 -9.54 4.10 4.41
CA GLY A 199 -8.86 4.92 5.41
C GLY A 199 -7.47 5.37 4.99
N TRP A 200 -6.99 6.45 5.60
CA TRP A 200 -5.58 6.89 5.54
C TRP A 200 -5.03 6.96 6.95
N LEU A 201 -3.98 6.20 7.25
CA LEU A 201 -3.19 6.36 8.47
C LEU A 201 -1.99 7.26 8.18
N ILE A 202 -2.04 8.47 8.71
CA ILE A 202 -0.97 9.46 8.63
C ILE A 202 -0.17 9.36 9.91
N VAL A 203 1.08 8.94 9.82
CA VAL A 203 2.04 8.93 10.92
C VAL A 203 3.04 10.05 10.68
N ALA A 204 3.10 11.01 11.59
CA ALA A 204 4.00 12.14 11.48
C ALA A 204 4.86 12.29 12.73
N ASN A 205 6.06 12.86 12.57
CA ASN A 205 6.96 13.11 13.71
C ASN A 205 6.64 14.40 14.48
N ARG A 206 5.56 15.07 14.11
CA ARG A 206 4.94 16.22 14.79
C ARG A 206 3.43 15.98 14.95
N PRO A 207 2.79 16.61 15.96
CA PRO A 207 1.34 16.65 16.02
C PRO A 207 0.76 17.38 14.81
N ALA A 208 -0.41 16.95 14.34
CA ALA A 208 -1.19 17.72 13.39
C ALA A 208 -1.46 19.11 13.96
N SER A 209 -1.40 20.15 13.12
CA SER A 209 -1.87 21.46 13.55
C SER A 209 -3.36 21.40 13.89
N ALA A 210 -3.76 22.04 14.99
CA ALA A 210 -5.14 22.09 15.47
C ALA A 210 -6.14 22.71 14.46
N ALA A 211 -5.64 23.28 13.36
CA ALA A 211 -6.44 23.86 12.29
C ALA A 211 -7.06 22.84 11.31
N ILE A 212 -6.71 21.55 11.39
CA ILE A 212 -7.32 20.49 10.57
C ILE A 212 -8.38 19.78 11.41
N PRO A 213 -9.68 19.87 11.09
CA PRO A 213 -10.70 19.13 11.82
C PRO A 213 -10.41 17.64 11.71
N LEU A 214 -10.10 17.02 12.85
CA LEU A 214 -10.20 15.58 13.02
C LEU A 214 -11.64 15.17 12.67
N SER A 215 -11.81 14.42 11.59
CA SER A 215 -13.05 13.71 11.24
C SER A 215 -14.21 14.60 10.77
N LEU A 216 -14.59 14.48 9.50
CA LEU A 216 -15.99 14.68 9.12
C LEU A 216 -16.77 13.43 9.60
N PRO A 217 -17.88 13.58 10.35
CA PRO A 217 -18.69 12.45 10.77
C PRO A 217 -19.40 11.83 9.56
N GLU A 218 -19.60 10.51 9.64
CA GLU A 218 -20.41 9.71 8.72
C GLU A 218 -21.76 10.41 8.43
N ARG A 219 -22.13 10.47 7.15
CA ARG A 219 -23.50 10.69 6.69
C ARG A 219 -23.90 9.54 5.78
#